data_AF-A0A1L3GIM5-F1
#
_entry.id   AF-A0A1L3GIM5-F1
#
_cell.length_a   1.000
_cell.length_b   1.000
_cell.length_c   1.000
_cell.angle_alpha   90.00
_cell.angle_beta   90.00
_cell.angle_gamma   90.00
#
_symmetry.space_group_name_H-M   'P 1'
#
loop_
_entity.id
_entity.type
_entity.pdbx_description
1 polymer ?
#
loop_
_entity_poly.entity_id
_entity_poly.type
_entity_poly.pdbx_seq_one_letter_code
_entity_poly.pdbx_strand_id
1 'polypeptide(L)'
;MFKYSELFKKKQKGAVVVLVAILLIVFLGMAALAIDVYHLFVVRNELQNAADAAALAGARELYLDDGSAINPNANTIAYNTALQNLSEKIAVEVNDYSSNSGDVQRGHWSFSAERFDANDSLSAIAIGNYTTEDLDNPDPSINGGFINAVKVVVRRQDKPAASFLPRFLALKISA
;
A
#
# COMPACT_ATOMS: atom_id res chain seq x y z
N MET A 1 71.67 -2.89 16.59
CA MET A 1 70.67 -1.80 16.78
C MET A 1 69.40 -2.08 15.96
N PHE A 2 68.65 -3.16 16.22
CA PHE A 2 67.45 -3.54 15.41
C PHE A 2 66.38 -4.35 16.17
N LYS A 3 66.25 -4.22 17.51
CA LYS A 3 65.33 -5.08 18.31
C LYS A 3 64.04 -4.39 18.81
N TYR A 4 63.84 -3.09 18.57
CA TYR A 4 62.70 -2.35 19.10
C TYR A 4 61.47 -2.28 18.18
N SER A 5 61.59 -2.62 16.89
CA SER A 5 60.48 -2.52 15.92
C SER A 5 59.46 -3.67 16.01
N GLU A 6 59.85 -4.84 16.53
CA GLU A 6 58.98 -6.03 16.65
C GLU A 6 57.94 -5.93 17.79
N LEU A 7 58.30 -5.25 18.89
CA LEU A 7 57.41 -5.07 20.05
C LEU A 7 56.24 -4.11 19.76
N PHE A 8 56.46 -3.09 18.93
CA PHE A 8 55.40 -2.18 18.49
C PHE A 8 54.45 -2.83 17.47
N LYS A 9 54.97 -3.66 16.55
CA LYS A 9 54.14 -4.41 15.59
C LYS A 9 53.18 -5.40 16.27
N LYS A 10 53.57 -6.03 17.39
CA LYS A 10 52.68 -6.94 18.15
C LYS A 10 51.56 -6.21 18.91
N LYS A 11 51.82 -5.02 19.47
CA LYS A 11 50.81 -4.23 20.20
C LYS A 11 49.71 -3.68 19.28
N GLN A 12 50.05 -3.32 18.03
CA GLN A 12 49.06 -2.87 17.05
C GLN A 12 48.04 -3.94 16.66
N LYS A 13 48.47 -5.22 16.58
CA LYS A 13 47.55 -6.33 16.23
C LYS A 13 46.43 -6.53 17.26
N GLY A 14 46.69 -6.31 18.55
CA GLY A 14 45.68 -6.44 19.60
C GLY A 14 44.60 -5.35 19.53
N ALA A 15 44.99 -4.10 19.31
CA ALA A 15 44.06 -2.98 19.17
C ALA A 15 43.17 -3.11 17.92
N VAL A 16 43.73 -3.62 16.82
CA VAL A 16 42.97 -3.88 15.59
C VAL A 16 41.86 -4.91 15.81
N VAL A 17 42.13 -5.97 16.58
CA VAL A 17 41.12 -7.00 16.89
C VAL A 17 39.95 -6.41 17.69
N VAL A 18 40.23 -5.56 18.68
CA VAL A 18 39.17 -4.90 19.48
C VAL A 18 38.33 -3.98 18.60
N LEU A 19 38.97 -3.18 17.74
CA LEU A 19 38.26 -2.29 16.82
C LEU A 19 37.38 -3.09 15.85
N VAL A 20 37.90 -4.17 15.26
CA VAL A 20 37.13 -5.05 14.37
C VAL A 20 35.94 -5.66 15.09
N ALA A 21 36.11 -6.12 16.34
CA ALA A 21 35.01 -6.68 17.12
C ALA A 21 33.89 -5.65 17.34
N ILE A 22 34.23 -4.40 17.66
CA ILE A 22 33.24 -3.32 17.82
C ILE A 22 32.55 -3.01 16.48
N LEU A 23 33.32 -2.89 15.39
CA LEU A 23 32.77 -2.61 14.07
C LEU A 23 31.83 -3.71 13.58
N LEU A 24 32.14 -4.99 13.87
CA LEU A 24 31.25 -6.09 13.55
C LEU A 24 29.90 -5.96 14.25
N ILE A 25 29.88 -5.57 15.53
CA ILE A 25 28.62 -5.34 16.26
C ILE A 25 27.82 -4.20 15.61
N VAL A 26 28.49 -3.10 15.24
CA VAL A 26 27.83 -1.96 14.56
C VAL A 26 27.28 -2.38 13.19
N PHE A 27 28.05 -3.12 12.39
CA PHE A 27 27.60 -3.62 11.09
C PHE A 27 26.42 -4.59 11.21
N LEU A 28 26.41 -5.47 12.21
CA LEU A 28 25.28 -6.35 12.48
C LEU A 28 24.03 -5.57 12.89
N GLY A 29 24.18 -4.52 13.70
CA GLY A 29 23.07 -3.61 14.05
C GLY A 29 22.50 -2.88 12.84
N MET A 30 23.36 -2.35 11.97
CA MET A 30 22.93 -1.71 10.72
C MET A 30 22.28 -2.70 9.73
N ALA A 31 22.80 -3.93 9.65
CA ALA A 31 22.22 -4.98 8.81
C ALA A 31 20.80 -5.35 9.27
N ALA A 32 20.58 -5.48 10.58
CA ALA A 32 19.26 -5.73 11.15
C ALA A 32 18.26 -4.61 10.82
N LEU A 33 18.68 -3.34 10.96
CA LEU A 33 17.86 -2.19 10.59
C LEU A 33 17.56 -2.15 9.09
N ALA A 34 18.55 -2.46 8.24
CA ALA A 34 18.36 -2.50 6.79
C ALA A 34 17.33 -3.56 6.38
N ILE A 35 17.30 -4.72 7.06
CA ILE A 35 16.30 -5.77 6.85
C ILE A 35 14.90 -5.27 7.20
N ASP A 36 14.75 -4.59 8.34
CA ASP A 36 13.44 -4.04 8.76
C ASP A 36 12.91 -3.00 7.77
N VAL A 37 13.77 -2.07 7.33
CA VAL A 37 13.38 -1.06 6.35
C VAL A 37 12.98 -1.72 5.03
N TYR A 38 13.79 -2.66 4.54
CA TYR A 38 13.49 -3.42 3.33
C TYR A 38 12.14 -4.14 3.44
N HIS A 39 11.87 -4.77 4.58
CA HIS A 39 10.63 -5.48 4.84
C HIS A 39 9.41 -4.55 4.78
N LEU A 40 9.48 -3.37 5.41
CA LEU A 40 8.41 -2.37 5.34
C LEU A 40 8.12 -1.94 3.89
N PHE A 41 9.16 -1.77 3.07
CA PHE A 41 8.99 -1.45 1.65
C PHE A 41 8.32 -2.59 0.87
N VAL A 42 8.68 -3.85 1.15
CA VAL A 42 8.05 -5.02 0.52
C VAL A 42 6.56 -5.06 0.85
N VAL A 43 6.18 -4.95 2.13
CA VAL A 43 4.79 -4.95 2.56
C VAL A 43 4.00 -3.81 1.92
N ARG A 44 4.57 -2.60 1.93
CA ARG A 44 3.93 -1.44 1.30
C ARG A 44 3.67 -1.67 -0.19
N ASN A 45 4.65 -2.22 -0.91
CA ASN A 45 4.50 -2.50 -2.33
C ASN A 45 3.47 -3.61 -2.59
N GLU A 46 3.44 -4.67 -1.76
CA GLU A 46 2.44 -5.74 -1.87
C GLU A 46 1.02 -5.20 -1.65
N LEU A 47 0.83 -4.32 -0.66
CA LEU A 47 -0.46 -3.68 -0.42
C LEU A 47 -0.86 -2.72 -1.54
N GLN A 48 0.08 -1.94 -2.07
CA GLN A 48 -0.20 -1.09 -3.23
C GLN A 48 -0.62 -1.92 -4.44
N ASN A 49 0.13 -2.98 -4.76
CA ASN A 49 -0.22 -3.89 -5.85
C ASN A 49 -1.60 -4.53 -5.66
N ALA A 50 -1.96 -4.91 -4.43
CA ALA A 50 -3.27 -5.45 -4.11
C ALA A 50 -4.40 -4.43 -4.33
N ALA A 51 -4.21 -3.19 -3.87
CA ALA A 51 -5.17 -2.10 -4.08
C ALA A 51 -5.32 -1.76 -5.58
N ASP A 52 -4.23 -1.68 -6.31
CA ASP A 52 -4.22 -1.36 -7.75
C ASP A 52 -4.90 -2.47 -8.57
N ALA A 53 -4.62 -3.74 -8.26
CA ALA A 53 -5.27 -4.87 -8.90
C ALA A 53 -6.79 -4.88 -8.65
N ALA A 54 -7.20 -4.60 -7.42
CA ALA A 54 -8.60 -4.50 -7.04
C ALA A 54 -9.30 -3.30 -7.70
N ALA A 55 -8.66 -2.14 -7.70
CA ALA A 55 -9.19 -0.94 -8.35
C ALA A 55 -9.35 -1.15 -9.87
N LEU A 56 -8.38 -1.80 -10.52
CA LEU A 56 -8.46 -2.13 -11.93
C LEU A 56 -9.59 -3.13 -12.22
N ALA A 57 -9.77 -4.14 -11.38
CA ALA A 57 -10.84 -5.11 -11.54
C ALA A 57 -12.22 -4.47 -11.38
N GLY A 58 -12.40 -3.60 -10.37
CA GLY A 58 -13.63 -2.84 -10.19
C GLY A 58 -13.89 -1.84 -11.31
N ALA A 59 -12.86 -1.11 -11.75
CA ALA A 59 -12.96 -0.12 -12.82
C ALA A 59 -13.31 -0.76 -14.17
N ARG A 60 -12.73 -1.94 -14.46
CA ARG A 60 -13.05 -2.72 -15.66
C ARG A 60 -14.53 -3.05 -15.75
N GLU A 61 -15.14 -3.35 -14.61
CA GLU A 61 -16.52 -3.80 -14.50
C GLU A 61 -17.42 -2.68 -13.96
N LEU A 62 -17.01 -1.41 -14.09
CA LEU A 62 -17.70 -0.27 -13.48
C LEU A 62 -19.09 -0.03 -14.10
N TYR A 63 -19.20 -0.22 -15.41
CA TYR A 63 -20.45 -0.13 -16.16
C TYR A 63 -20.85 -1.53 -16.65
N LEU A 64 -22.14 -1.72 -16.96
CA LEU A 64 -22.59 -2.86 -17.73
C LEU A 64 -21.95 -2.84 -19.13
N ASP A 65 -21.87 -4.01 -19.79
CA ASP A 65 -21.27 -4.15 -21.12
C ASP A 65 -21.90 -3.24 -22.19
N ASP A 66 -23.19 -2.91 -22.04
CA ASP A 66 -23.91 -2.01 -22.94
C ASP A 66 -23.85 -0.53 -22.53
N GLY A 67 -23.19 -0.22 -21.42
CA GLY A 67 -23.06 1.14 -20.87
C GLY A 67 -24.37 1.72 -20.31
N SER A 68 -25.44 0.93 -20.21
CA SER A 68 -26.78 1.42 -19.83
C SER A 68 -26.90 1.83 -18.35
N ALA A 69 -26.06 1.26 -17.49
CA ALA A 69 -26.08 1.48 -16.06
C ALA A 69 -24.70 1.21 -15.45
N ILE A 70 -24.50 1.72 -14.23
CA ILE A 70 -23.38 1.32 -13.38
C ILE A 70 -23.62 -0.11 -12.91
N ASN A 71 -22.59 -0.95 -12.99
CA ASN A 71 -22.70 -2.33 -12.58
C ASN A 71 -22.77 -2.42 -11.04
N PRO A 72 -23.85 -2.97 -10.45
CA PRO A 72 -23.97 -3.12 -9.01
C PRO A 72 -22.85 -3.98 -8.41
N ASN A 73 -22.28 -4.89 -9.20
CA ASN A 73 -21.25 -5.83 -8.76
C ASN A 73 -19.81 -5.28 -8.79
N ALA A 74 -19.56 -4.08 -9.35
CA ALA A 74 -18.19 -3.55 -9.47
C ALA A 74 -17.42 -3.52 -8.13
N ASN A 75 -18.08 -3.10 -7.03
CA ASN A 75 -17.50 -3.12 -5.69
C ASN A 75 -17.22 -4.54 -5.20
N THR A 76 -18.14 -5.48 -5.42
CA THR A 76 -17.96 -6.89 -5.07
C THR A 76 -16.75 -7.48 -5.80
N ILE A 77 -16.56 -7.12 -7.07
CA ILE A 77 -15.44 -7.59 -7.89
C ILE A 77 -14.12 -7.03 -7.36
N ALA A 78 -14.03 -5.71 -7.14
CA ALA A 78 -12.86 -5.09 -6.53
C ALA A 78 -12.53 -5.69 -5.15
N TYR A 79 -13.54 -5.86 -4.29
CA TYR A 79 -13.38 -6.48 -2.98
C TYR A 79 -12.82 -7.91 -3.06
N ASN A 80 -13.42 -8.76 -3.90
CA ASN A 80 -12.97 -10.14 -4.07
C ASN A 80 -11.56 -10.21 -4.65
N THR A 81 -11.21 -9.34 -5.61
CA THR A 81 -9.86 -9.26 -6.16
C THR A 81 -8.86 -8.82 -5.10
N ALA A 82 -9.21 -7.85 -4.25
CA ALA A 82 -8.34 -7.46 -3.14
C ALA A 82 -8.05 -8.66 -2.23
N LEU A 83 -9.09 -9.38 -1.77
CA LEU A 83 -8.93 -10.55 -0.88
C LEU A 83 -8.14 -11.72 -1.47
N GLN A 84 -8.02 -11.80 -2.80
CA GLN A 84 -7.19 -12.79 -3.48
C GLN A 84 -5.69 -12.46 -3.42
N ASN A 85 -5.33 -11.21 -3.08
CA ASN A 85 -3.96 -10.79 -2.94
C ASN A 85 -3.42 -11.05 -1.53
N LEU A 86 -2.10 -11.22 -1.46
CA LEU A 86 -1.38 -11.53 -0.23
C LEU A 86 -0.29 -10.48 0.00
N SER A 87 -0.06 -10.15 1.26
CA SER A 87 1.18 -9.52 1.71
C SER A 87 1.84 -10.41 2.77
N GLU A 88 3.12 -10.73 2.59
CA GLU A 88 3.85 -11.72 3.40
C GLU A 88 3.14 -13.08 3.52
N LYS A 89 2.41 -13.51 2.47
CA LYS A 89 1.59 -14.74 2.47
C LYS A 89 0.37 -14.68 3.40
N ILE A 90 0.00 -13.51 3.88
CA ILE A 90 -1.22 -13.29 4.64
C ILE A 90 -2.17 -12.46 3.78
N ALA A 91 -3.45 -12.83 3.77
CA ALA A 91 -4.46 -12.08 3.03
C ALA A 91 -4.48 -10.62 3.45
N VAL A 92 -4.62 -9.74 2.46
CA VAL A 92 -4.88 -8.33 2.71
C VAL A 92 -6.26 -8.17 3.34
N GLU A 93 -6.39 -7.15 4.17
CA GLU A 93 -7.64 -6.83 4.85
C GLU A 93 -8.33 -5.69 4.10
N VAL A 94 -9.64 -5.82 3.94
CA VAL A 94 -10.51 -4.82 3.31
C VAL A 94 -11.80 -4.79 4.11
N ASN A 95 -12.19 -3.61 4.56
CA ASN A 95 -13.44 -3.43 5.30
C ASN A 95 -14.66 -3.56 4.39
N ASP A 96 -15.84 -3.50 5.01
CA ASP A 96 -17.13 -3.59 4.32
C ASP A 96 -17.24 -2.59 3.15
N TYR A 97 -17.92 -3.02 2.09
CA TYR A 97 -18.23 -2.27 0.88
C TYR A 97 -19.74 -2.15 0.64
N SER A 98 -20.55 -2.66 1.59
CA SER A 98 -21.99 -2.60 1.53
C SER A 98 -22.48 -1.15 1.37
N SER A 99 -23.52 -0.98 0.55
CA SER A 99 -24.06 0.34 0.22
C SER A 99 -23.01 1.37 -0.23
N ASN A 100 -21.97 0.92 -0.94
CA ASN A 100 -20.89 1.79 -1.45
C ASN A 100 -20.13 2.55 -0.35
N SER A 101 -19.99 1.93 0.83
CA SER A 101 -19.30 2.50 1.99
C SER A 101 -17.92 1.87 2.19
N GLY A 102 -17.13 2.42 3.11
CA GLY A 102 -15.88 1.80 3.58
C GLY A 102 -14.75 1.80 2.55
N ASP A 103 -14.13 0.64 2.38
CA ASP A 103 -12.83 0.51 1.70
C ASP A 103 -12.93 0.38 0.19
N VAL A 104 -14.08 -0.02 -0.34
CA VAL A 104 -14.32 -0.13 -1.76
C VAL A 104 -15.53 0.69 -2.14
N GLN A 105 -15.33 1.73 -2.94
CA GLN A 105 -16.37 2.67 -3.32
C GLN A 105 -16.28 3.03 -4.80
N ARG A 106 -17.40 2.97 -5.52
CA ARG A 106 -17.60 3.68 -6.78
C ARG A 106 -17.86 5.15 -6.51
N GLY A 107 -17.49 5.99 -7.47
CA GLY A 107 -17.75 7.41 -7.35
C GLY A 107 -17.22 8.22 -8.51
N HIS A 108 -17.19 9.52 -8.25
CA HIS A 108 -16.65 10.52 -9.14
C HIS A 108 -15.24 10.91 -8.69
N TRP A 109 -14.27 10.81 -9.59
CA TRP A 109 -12.97 11.44 -9.47
C TRP A 109 -12.97 12.71 -10.32
N SER A 110 -12.77 13.84 -9.64
CA SER A 110 -12.54 15.14 -10.28
C SER A 110 -11.04 15.41 -10.32
N PHE A 111 -10.53 15.69 -11.52
CA PHE A 111 -9.13 16.07 -11.73
C PHE A 111 -8.88 17.50 -11.28
N SER A 112 -9.79 18.44 -11.57
CA SER A 112 -9.67 19.83 -11.12
C SER A 112 -9.72 19.98 -9.61
N ALA A 113 -10.51 19.16 -8.91
CA ALA A 113 -10.61 19.18 -7.45
C ALA A 113 -9.62 18.22 -6.75
N GLU A 114 -8.91 17.36 -7.50
CA GLU A 114 -8.02 16.30 -6.99
C GLU A 114 -8.66 15.43 -5.90
N ARG A 115 -9.96 15.15 -6.07
CA ARG A 115 -10.78 14.56 -5.03
C ARG A 115 -11.68 13.45 -5.58
N PHE A 116 -11.87 12.44 -4.73
CA PHE A 116 -12.85 11.39 -4.90
C PHE A 116 -14.12 11.67 -4.10
N ASP A 117 -15.27 11.61 -4.77
CA ASP A 117 -16.62 11.75 -4.23
C ASP A 117 -17.38 10.44 -4.41
N ALA A 118 -17.71 9.76 -3.30
CA ALA A 118 -18.42 8.49 -3.34
C ALA A 118 -19.87 8.70 -3.82
N ASN A 119 -20.32 7.84 -4.73
CA ASN A 119 -21.69 7.87 -5.26
C ASN A 119 -22.18 6.43 -5.48
N ASP A 120 -23.28 6.07 -4.83
CA ASP A 120 -23.88 4.73 -4.84
C ASP A 120 -24.90 4.52 -5.96
N SER A 121 -25.21 5.58 -6.73
CA SER A 121 -26.14 5.55 -7.85
C SER A 121 -25.80 4.45 -8.85
N LEU A 122 -26.85 3.81 -9.39
CA LEU A 122 -26.71 2.83 -10.46
C LEU A 122 -27.04 3.38 -11.85
N SER A 123 -27.53 4.62 -11.91
CA SER A 123 -27.91 5.28 -13.14
C SER A 123 -26.67 5.73 -13.92
N ALA A 124 -26.58 5.36 -15.20
CA ALA A 124 -25.60 5.95 -16.11
C ALA A 124 -26.10 7.30 -16.65
N ILE A 125 -25.16 8.17 -17.01
CA ILE A 125 -25.43 9.44 -17.68
C ILE A 125 -25.10 9.36 -19.17
N ALA A 126 -25.78 10.16 -19.99
CA ALA A 126 -25.43 10.32 -21.40
C ALA A 126 -24.26 11.30 -21.55
N ILE A 127 -23.02 10.79 -21.49
CA ILE A 127 -21.77 11.57 -21.47
C ILE A 127 -21.71 12.58 -22.63
N GLY A 128 -22.26 12.27 -23.81
CA GLY A 128 -22.25 13.15 -24.97
C GLY A 128 -23.04 14.46 -24.84
N ASN A 129 -23.88 14.60 -23.80
CA ASN A 129 -24.62 15.84 -23.52
C ASN A 129 -23.84 16.82 -22.63
N TYR A 130 -22.67 16.43 -22.15
CA TYR A 130 -21.85 17.19 -21.19
C TYR A 130 -20.52 17.58 -21.83
N THR A 131 -20.01 18.75 -21.46
CA THR A 131 -18.63 19.13 -21.82
C THR A 131 -17.63 18.41 -20.92
N THR A 132 -16.35 18.39 -21.31
CA THR A 132 -15.28 17.86 -20.44
C THR A 132 -15.22 18.57 -19.09
N GLU A 133 -15.53 19.87 -19.07
CA GLU A 133 -15.55 20.66 -17.83
C GLU A 133 -16.77 20.33 -16.97
N ASP A 134 -17.94 20.09 -17.58
CA ASP A 134 -19.11 19.61 -16.84
C ASP A 134 -18.82 18.22 -16.24
N LEU A 135 -18.22 17.31 -17.01
CA LEU A 135 -17.91 15.95 -16.55
C LEU A 135 -16.85 15.91 -15.46
N ASP A 136 -15.90 16.86 -15.43
CA ASP A 136 -14.89 16.96 -14.38
C ASP A 136 -15.39 17.72 -13.13
N ASN A 137 -16.56 18.34 -13.21
CA ASN A 137 -17.10 19.15 -12.13
C ASN A 137 -17.43 18.27 -10.91
N PRO A 138 -16.91 18.61 -9.71
CA PRO A 138 -17.19 17.82 -8.51
C PRO A 138 -18.66 17.94 -8.02
N ASP A 139 -19.44 18.91 -8.52
CA ASP A 139 -20.84 19.06 -8.16
C ASP A 139 -21.72 18.02 -8.90
N PRO A 140 -22.33 17.05 -8.19
CA PRO A 140 -23.14 16.01 -8.80
C PRO A 140 -24.42 16.56 -9.48
N SER A 141 -24.85 17.77 -9.17
CA SER A 141 -26.00 18.40 -9.82
C SER A 141 -25.71 18.84 -11.26
N ILE A 142 -24.44 19.04 -11.60
CA ILE A 142 -24.00 19.51 -12.92
C ILE A 142 -23.80 18.32 -13.86
N ASN A 143 -23.11 17.27 -13.42
CA ASN A 143 -22.82 16.09 -14.24
C ASN A 143 -23.80 14.93 -14.05
N GLY A 144 -24.89 15.13 -13.31
CA GLY A 144 -25.86 14.07 -13.03
C GLY A 144 -25.29 12.93 -12.17
N GLY A 145 -24.23 13.18 -11.40
CA GLY A 145 -23.56 12.19 -10.57
C GLY A 145 -22.67 11.24 -11.36
N PHE A 146 -21.91 11.75 -12.34
CA PHE A 146 -21.02 10.96 -13.19
C PHE A 146 -20.07 10.06 -12.39
N ILE A 147 -20.31 8.74 -12.42
CA ILE A 147 -19.43 7.76 -11.81
C ILE A 147 -18.35 7.34 -12.81
N ASN A 148 -17.10 7.62 -12.51
CA ASN A 148 -15.95 7.38 -13.40
C ASN A 148 -14.77 6.70 -12.70
N ALA A 149 -14.87 6.42 -11.41
CA ALA A 149 -13.76 5.89 -10.63
C ALA A 149 -14.21 4.86 -9.59
N VAL A 150 -13.27 3.99 -9.21
CA VAL A 150 -13.37 3.08 -8.07
C VAL A 150 -12.21 3.37 -7.14
N LYS A 151 -12.51 3.67 -5.88
CA LYS A 151 -11.53 3.80 -4.81
C LYS A 151 -11.45 2.48 -4.06
N VAL A 152 -10.23 1.96 -3.90
CA VAL A 152 -9.95 0.78 -3.09
C VAL A 152 -8.90 1.12 -2.04
N VAL A 153 -9.18 0.74 -0.80
CA VAL A 153 -8.26 0.84 0.33
C VAL A 153 -8.01 -0.57 0.84
N VAL A 154 -6.75 -0.95 0.98
CA VAL A 154 -6.36 -2.24 1.58
C VAL A 154 -5.44 -1.99 2.76
N ARG A 155 -5.43 -2.91 3.71
CA ARG A 155 -4.71 -2.74 4.99
C ARG A 155 -4.16 -4.07 5.54
N ARG A 156 -3.32 -3.95 6.57
CA ARG A 156 -2.78 -5.02 7.43
C ARG A 156 -2.80 -4.54 8.88
N GLN A 157 -4.00 -4.33 9.41
CA GLN A 157 -4.24 -3.83 10.77
C GLN A 157 -4.39 -4.97 11.78
N ASP A 158 -5.15 -6.02 11.46
CA ASP A 158 -5.39 -7.14 12.37
C ASP A 158 -4.16 -8.05 12.51
N LYS A 159 -3.36 -8.14 11.44
CA LYS A 159 -2.13 -8.92 11.40
C LYS A 159 -0.98 -8.05 10.88
N PRO A 160 -0.40 -7.17 11.71
CA PRO A 160 0.65 -6.27 11.27
C PRO A 160 1.91 -7.03 10.80
N ALA A 161 2.66 -6.41 9.90
CA ALA A 161 3.95 -6.90 9.43
C ALA A 161 4.91 -7.10 10.61
N ALA A 162 5.53 -8.27 10.70
CA ALA A 162 6.47 -8.55 11.78
C ALA A 162 7.80 -7.83 11.52
N SER A 163 8.33 -7.12 12.51
CA SER A 163 9.68 -6.55 12.45
C SER A 163 10.73 -7.49 13.05
N PHE A 164 11.89 -7.55 12.43
CA PHE A 164 13.05 -8.34 12.82
C PHE A 164 13.66 -7.88 14.15
N LEU A 165 13.90 -6.57 14.34
CA LEU A 165 14.54 -6.04 15.54
C LEU A 165 13.77 -6.32 16.85
N PRO A 166 12.45 -6.05 16.97
CA PRO A 166 11.70 -6.36 18.18
C PRO A 166 11.65 -7.86 18.48
N ARG A 167 11.57 -8.69 17.44
CA ARG A 167 11.56 -10.15 17.57
C ARG A 167 12.92 -10.69 18.05
N PHE A 168 14.02 -10.11 17.56
CA PHE A 168 15.38 -10.51 17.97
C PHE A 168 15.75 -10.00 19.37
N LEU A 169 15.30 -8.79 19.74
CA LEU A 169 15.61 -8.16 21.02
C LEU A 169 14.65 -8.57 22.16
N ALA A 170 13.73 -9.51 21.93
CA ALA A 170 12.69 -9.92 22.88
C ALA A 170 11.86 -8.75 23.46
N LEU A 171 11.83 -7.62 22.75
CA LEU A 171 10.99 -6.48 23.06
C LEU A 171 9.58 -6.83 22.58
N LYS A 172 8.73 -7.31 23.49
CA LYS A 172 7.29 -7.39 23.27
C LYS A 172 6.74 -5.97 23.13
N ILE A 173 6.78 -5.42 21.93
CA ILE A 173 6.00 -4.24 21.59
C ILE A 173 4.64 -4.79 21.16
N SER A 174 3.69 -4.82 22.10
CA SER A 174 2.27 -4.97 21.74
C SER A 174 1.89 -3.72 20.96
N ALA A 175 1.60 -3.90 19.67
CA ALA A 175 0.84 -2.93 18.88
C ALA A 175 -0.66 -3.12 19.16
#